data_AF-A0A5S9F630-F1
#
_entry.id   AF-A0A5S9F630-F1
#
_cell.length_a   1.000
_cell.length_b   1.000
_cell.length_c   1.000
_cell.angle_alpha   90.00
_cell.angle_beta   90.00
_cell.angle_gamma   90.00
#
_symmetry.space_group_name_H-M   'P 1'
#
loop_
_entity.id
_entity.type
_entity.pdbx_description
1 polymer ?
#
loop_
_entity_poly.entity_id
_entity_poly.type
_entity_poly.pdbx_seq_one_letter_code
_entity_poly.pdbx_strand_id
1 'polypeptide(L)'
;MIDIQKLLEEILQSYSLPWRGAHGISHWARVLENGLRLAESTHADKDVVTLFALFHDSKRVSEYQDPQHGKRGAEFALAMRNKLFELSDHQFDLLYTACELHTNGLIEGDVTLQTCWDADRLDLGRVGIRINPAKLCTTAAKSKEILDWAQQRATKQVVPDIVKSIWEQDRGLNRK
;
A
#
# COMPACT_ATOMS: atom_id res chain seq x y z
N MET A 1 12.22 -14.31 -0.71
CA MET A 1 12.38 -12.85 -0.58
C MET A 1 11.65 -12.20 -1.73
N ILE A 2 10.73 -11.27 -1.46
CA ILE A 2 9.93 -10.61 -2.49
C ILE A 2 10.81 -9.67 -3.31
N ASP A 3 10.80 -9.81 -4.63
CA ASP A 3 11.48 -8.89 -5.56
C ASP A 3 10.55 -7.71 -5.88
N ILE A 4 10.70 -6.64 -5.09
CA ILE A 4 9.85 -5.44 -5.18
C ILE A 4 10.02 -4.75 -6.54
N GLN A 5 11.25 -4.69 -7.07
CA GLN A 5 11.52 -4.01 -8.34
C GLN A 5 10.80 -4.72 -9.49
N LYS A 6 10.94 -6.05 -9.57
CA LYS A 6 10.28 -6.86 -10.60
C LYS A 6 8.75 -6.77 -10.51
N LEU A 7 8.20 -6.76 -9.29
CA LEU A 7 6.75 -6.60 -9.09
C LEU A 7 6.25 -5.22 -9.52
N LEU A 8 6.96 -4.15 -9.16
CA LEU A 8 6.61 -2.80 -9.59
C LEU A 8 6.64 -2.70 -11.11
N GLU A 9 7.67 -3.23 -11.78
CA GLU A 9 7.75 -3.26 -13.23
C GLU A 9 6.54 -3.98 -13.86
N GLU A 10 6.14 -5.14 -13.33
CA GLU A 10 4.95 -5.86 -13.80
C GLU A 10 3.65 -5.07 -13.56
N ILE A 11 3.45 -4.53 -12.36
CA ILE A 11 2.27 -3.74 -12.02
C ILE A 11 2.15 -2.54 -12.98
N LEU A 12 3.26 -1.83 -13.19
CA LEU A 12 3.29 -0.59 -13.96
C LEU A 12 3.07 -0.78 -15.47
N GLN A 13 3.30 -1.98 -16.02
CA GLN A 13 2.97 -2.28 -17.42
C GLN A 13 1.47 -2.09 -17.73
N SER A 14 0.61 -2.27 -16.73
CA SER A 14 -0.85 -2.20 -16.87
C SER A 14 -1.52 -1.17 -15.98
N TYR A 15 -0.74 -0.38 -15.24
CA TYR A 15 -1.25 0.70 -14.41
C TYR A 15 -1.80 1.84 -15.29
N SER A 16 -3.04 2.24 -15.02
CA SER A 16 -3.80 3.10 -15.93
C SER A 16 -3.78 4.59 -15.56
N LEU A 17 -3.36 4.91 -14.34
CA LEU A 17 -3.32 6.27 -13.81
C LEU A 17 -1.88 6.84 -13.83
N PRO A 18 -1.72 8.16 -13.65
CA PRO A 18 -0.40 8.76 -13.59
C PRO A 18 0.44 8.14 -12.46
N TRP A 19 1.70 7.82 -12.75
CA TRP A 19 2.60 7.22 -11.75
C TRP A 19 2.85 8.18 -10.57
N ARG A 20 2.66 9.48 -10.80
CA ARG A 20 2.79 10.57 -9.83
C ARG A 20 1.45 11.11 -9.33
N GLY A 21 0.36 10.44 -9.68
CA GLY A 21 -0.97 10.74 -9.16
C GLY A 21 -1.09 10.46 -7.67
N ALA A 22 -2.26 10.80 -7.10
CA ALA A 22 -2.51 10.64 -5.67
C ALA A 22 -2.47 9.17 -5.22
N HIS A 23 -2.70 8.24 -6.14
CA HIS A 23 -2.66 6.79 -5.92
C HIS A 23 -1.51 6.11 -6.67
N GLY A 24 -0.50 6.87 -7.10
CA GLY A 24 0.66 6.35 -7.84
C GLY A 24 1.77 5.76 -6.95
N ILE A 25 2.91 5.43 -7.56
CA ILE A 25 3.97 4.63 -6.92
C ILE A 25 4.57 5.25 -5.65
N SER A 26 4.55 6.59 -5.53
CA SER A 26 4.98 7.27 -4.32
C SER A 26 4.05 6.98 -3.14
N HIS A 27 2.74 6.86 -3.38
CA HIS A 27 1.79 6.45 -2.35
C HIS A 27 2.08 5.01 -1.90
N TRP A 28 2.18 4.07 -2.84
CA TRP A 28 2.46 2.65 -2.53
C TRP A 28 3.75 2.49 -1.71
N ALA A 29 4.79 3.24 -2.06
CA ALA A 29 6.05 3.23 -1.34
C ALA A 29 5.92 3.81 0.08
N ARG A 30 5.10 4.85 0.29
CA ARG A 30 4.86 5.38 1.64
C ARG A 30 4.05 4.40 2.47
N VAL A 31 3.06 3.73 1.89
CA VAL A 31 2.30 2.64 2.53
C VAL A 31 3.22 1.51 2.95
N LEU A 32 4.16 1.10 2.08
CA LEU A 32 5.15 0.08 2.41
C LEU A 32 6.00 0.48 3.63
N GLU A 33 6.59 1.68 3.63
CA GLU A 33 7.39 2.16 4.76
C GLU A 33 6.57 2.27 6.05
N ASN A 34 5.31 2.72 5.97
CA ASN A 34 4.41 2.78 7.12
C ASN A 34 4.18 1.37 7.68
N GLY A 35 3.82 0.42 6.83
CA GLY A 35 3.51 -0.94 7.22
C GLY A 35 4.70 -1.69 7.80
N LEU A 36 5.89 -1.58 7.18
CA LEU A 36 7.10 -2.22 7.69
C LEU A 36 7.51 -1.67 9.06
N ARG A 37 7.37 -0.36 9.27
CA ARG A 37 7.62 0.25 10.58
C ARG A 37 6.62 -0.22 11.64
N LEU A 38 5.33 -0.32 11.29
CA LEU A 38 4.32 -0.88 12.20
C LEU A 38 4.60 -2.36 12.51
N ALA A 39 5.05 -3.14 11.53
CA ALA A 39 5.36 -4.57 11.68
C ALA A 39 6.46 -4.84 12.73
N GLU A 40 7.35 -3.88 12.99
CA GLU A 40 8.38 -4.00 14.04
C GLU A 40 7.76 -4.14 15.45
N SER A 41 6.60 -3.53 15.68
CA SER A 41 5.93 -3.52 16.98
C SER A 41 4.69 -4.42 17.04
N THR A 42 4.00 -4.59 15.91
CA THR A 42 2.78 -5.39 15.81
C THR A 42 3.06 -6.86 15.52
N HIS A 43 4.28 -7.19 15.07
CA HIS A 43 4.66 -8.52 14.58
C HIS A 43 3.82 -9.02 13.39
N ALA A 44 3.20 -8.10 12.64
CA ALA A 44 2.52 -8.42 11.40
C ALA A 44 3.45 -9.08 10.38
N ASP A 45 2.86 -9.93 9.53
CA ASP A 45 3.60 -10.59 8.45
C ASP A 45 4.10 -9.57 7.42
N LYS A 46 5.43 -9.41 7.36
CA LYS A 46 6.09 -8.42 6.50
C LYS A 46 5.94 -8.72 5.01
N ASP A 47 5.80 -9.98 4.63
CA ASP A 47 5.62 -10.35 3.23
C ASP A 47 4.21 -9.93 2.76
N VAL A 48 3.19 -10.19 3.59
CA VAL A 48 1.81 -9.74 3.32
C VAL A 48 1.72 -8.21 3.29
N VAL A 49 2.31 -7.53 4.28
CA VAL A 49 2.35 -6.05 4.33
C VAL A 49 3.01 -5.47 3.08
N THR A 50 4.12 -6.08 2.64
CA THR A 50 4.83 -5.64 1.44
C THR A 50 3.98 -5.78 0.19
N LEU A 51 3.36 -6.94 0.00
CA LEU A 51 2.52 -7.20 -1.18
C LEU A 51 1.26 -6.34 -1.15
N PHE A 52 0.64 -6.13 0.01
CA PHE A 52 -0.51 -5.24 0.15
C PHE A 52 -0.19 -3.83 -0.35
N ALA A 53 0.95 -3.26 0.09
CA ALA A 53 1.37 -1.92 -0.30
C ALA A 53 1.49 -1.78 -1.83
N LEU A 54 1.96 -2.82 -2.52
CA LEU A 54 2.11 -2.84 -3.97
C LEU A 54 0.79 -3.08 -4.72
N PHE A 55 -0.12 -3.90 -4.19
CA PHE A 55 -1.31 -4.35 -4.91
C PHE A 55 -2.60 -3.58 -4.63
N HIS A 56 -2.82 -3.04 -3.43
CA HIS A 56 -4.14 -2.53 -2.99
C HIS A 56 -4.76 -1.48 -3.94
N ASP A 57 -3.92 -0.62 -4.51
CA ASP A 57 -4.30 0.45 -5.46
C ASP A 57 -3.84 0.18 -6.92
N SER A 58 -3.15 -0.94 -7.16
CA SER A 58 -2.50 -1.26 -8.44
C SER A 58 -3.45 -1.41 -9.64
N LYS A 59 -4.74 -1.59 -9.39
CA LYS A 59 -5.78 -1.76 -10.43
C LYS A 59 -6.88 -0.70 -10.34
N ARG A 60 -6.52 0.50 -9.91
CA ARG A 60 -7.39 1.66 -10.05
C ARG A 60 -7.63 2.02 -11.51
N VAL A 61 -8.86 2.43 -11.80
CA VAL A 61 -9.28 3.00 -13.09
C VAL A 61 -9.67 4.48 -12.96
N SER A 62 -9.69 5.00 -11.72
CA SER A 62 -9.96 6.39 -11.40
C SER A 62 -9.18 6.80 -10.14
N GLU A 63 -8.70 8.05 -10.12
CA GLU A 63 -8.02 8.64 -8.96
C GLU A 63 -8.94 8.80 -7.75
N TYR A 64 -10.26 8.74 -7.91
CA TYR A 64 -11.18 9.02 -6.79
C TYR A 64 -12.25 7.94 -6.65
N GLN A 65 -13.32 8.03 -7.44
CA GLN A 65 -14.44 7.09 -7.36
C GLN A 65 -14.08 5.79 -8.06
N ASP A 66 -13.75 4.79 -7.25
CA ASP A 66 -13.45 3.45 -7.76
C ASP A 66 -13.70 2.36 -6.70
N PRO A 67 -14.94 2.05 -6.31
CA PRO A 67 -15.21 1.16 -5.18
C PRO A 67 -14.61 -0.27 -5.29
N GLN A 68 -14.28 -0.71 -6.50
CA GLN A 68 -13.83 -2.10 -6.76
C GLN A 68 -12.31 -2.22 -6.96
N HIS A 69 -11.52 -1.16 -6.78
CA HIS A 69 -10.06 -1.20 -6.97
C HIS A 69 -9.37 -2.23 -6.07
N GLY A 70 -9.74 -2.28 -4.78
CA GLY A 70 -9.17 -3.23 -3.83
C GLY A 70 -9.36 -4.68 -4.26
N LYS A 71 -10.58 -5.04 -4.68
CA LYS A 71 -10.87 -6.37 -5.23
C LYS A 71 -10.05 -6.66 -6.48
N ARG A 72 -9.98 -5.72 -7.43
CA ARG A 72 -9.16 -5.92 -8.64
C ARG A 72 -7.66 -6.06 -8.32
N GLY A 73 -7.18 -5.35 -7.30
CA GLY A 73 -5.82 -5.52 -6.78
C GLY A 73 -5.57 -6.92 -6.21
N ALA A 74 -6.52 -7.43 -5.42
CA ALA A 74 -6.48 -8.79 -4.86
C ALA A 74 -6.49 -9.89 -5.95
N GLU A 75 -7.36 -9.76 -6.94
CA GLU A 75 -7.43 -10.66 -8.10
C GLU A 75 -6.14 -10.61 -8.93
N PHE A 76 -5.51 -9.44 -9.03
CA PHE A 76 -4.22 -9.33 -9.71
C PHE A 76 -3.10 -10.01 -8.92
N ALA A 77 -3.08 -9.85 -7.59
CA ALA A 77 -2.15 -10.58 -6.74
C ALA A 77 -2.33 -12.11 -6.89
N LEU A 78 -3.57 -12.60 -6.98
CA LEU A 78 -3.86 -14.00 -7.25
C LEU A 78 -3.26 -14.48 -8.58
N ALA A 79 -3.41 -13.69 -9.64
CA ALA A 79 -2.86 -14.03 -10.95
C ALA A 79 -1.32 -14.10 -10.96
N MET A 80 -0.64 -13.36 -10.07
CA MET A 80 0.82 -13.27 -9.94
C MET A 80 1.41 -14.25 -8.91
N ARG A 81 0.58 -14.80 -8.02
CA ARG A 81 0.99 -15.81 -7.03
C ARG A 81 1.62 -17.02 -7.73
N ASN A 82 2.73 -17.52 -7.17
CA ASN A 82 3.56 -18.60 -7.71
C ASN A 82 4.21 -18.30 -9.07
N LYS A 83 4.17 -17.05 -9.53
CA LYS A 83 4.89 -16.59 -10.73
C LYS A 83 5.94 -15.53 -10.40
N LEU A 84 5.55 -14.56 -9.56
CA LEU A 84 6.40 -13.44 -9.16
C LEU A 84 6.70 -13.40 -7.66
N PHE A 85 5.88 -14.06 -6.86
CA PHE A 85 6.09 -14.23 -5.42
C PHE A 85 5.42 -15.52 -4.96
N GLU A 86 5.84 -16.01 -3.79
CA GLU A 86 5.28 -17.18 -3.14
C GLU A 86 4.76 -16.77 -1.76
N LEU A 87 3.57 -17.24 -1.41
CA LEU A 87 2.96 -17.13 -0.09
C LEU A 87 2.27 -18.45 0.22
N SER A 88 2.23 -18.85 1.49
CA SER A 88 1.32 -19.90 1.96
C SER A 88 -0.15 -19.49 1.73
N ASP A 89 -1.06 -20.47 1.76
CA ASP A 89 -2.50 -20.17 1.57
C ASP A 89 -3.01 -19.18 2.60
N HIS A 90 -2.65 -19.37 3.88
CA HIS A 90 -3.01 -18.46 4.95
C HIS A 90 -2.50 -17.03 4.71
N GLN A 91 -1.23 -16.85 4.34
CA GLN A 91 -0.68 -15.53 4.04
C GLN A 91 -1.37 -14.89 2.83
N PHE A 92 -1.70 -15.70 1.82
CA PHE A 92 -2.38 -15.19 0.65
C PHE A 92 -3.83 -14.78 0.94
N ASP A 93 -4.54 -15.52 1.79
CA ASP A 93 -5.89 -15.16 2.25
C ASP A 93 -5.86 -13.82 2.99
N LEU A 94 -4.83 -13.57 3.81
CA LEU A 94 -4.61 -12.28 4.46
C LEU A 94 -4.35 -11.16 3.43
N LEU A 95 -3.47 -11.38 2.45
CA LEU A 95 -3.19 -10.41 1.39
C LEU A 95 -4.45 -10.07 0.60
N TYR A 96 -5.19 -11.09 0.17
CA TYR A 96 -6.41 -10.94 -0.62
C TYR A 96 -7.44 -10.10 0.17
N THR A 97 -7.69 -10.49 1.42
CA THR A 97 -8.63 -9.80 2.32
C THR A 97 -8.19 -8.36 2.61
N ALA A 98 -6.88 -8.15 2.86
CA ALA A 98 -6.33 -6.83 3.11
C ALA A 98 -6.62 -5.89 1.93
N CYS A 99 -6.31 -6.33 0.71
CA CYS A 99 -6.58 -5.57 -0.51
C CYS A 99 -8.09 -5.35 -0.75
N GLU A 100 -8.92 -6.38 -0.67
CA GLU A 100 -10.35 -6.28 -0.97
C GLU A 100 -11.07 -5.31 -0.01
N LEU A 101 -10.74 -5.33 1.29
CA LEU A 101 -11.52 -4.66 2.33
C LEU A 101 -10.90 -3.36 2.86
N HIS A 102 -9.74 -2.90 2.36
CA HIS A 102 -9.02 -1.78 2.98
C HIS A 102 -9.81 -0.47 3.07
N THR A 103 -10.76 -0.24 2.15
CA THR A 103 -11.63 0.95 2.15
C THR A 103 -12.93 0.80 2.95
N ASN A 104 -13.23 -0.38 3.49
CA ASN A 104 -14.50 -0.66 4.18
C ASN A 104 -14.56 -0.06 5.60
N GLY A 105 -13.48 0.55 6.07
CA GLY A 105 -13.42 1.18 7.40
C GLY A 105 -13.39 0.20 8.57
N LEU A 106 -13.08 -1.08 8.31
CA LEU A 106 -12.89 -2.11 9.33
C LEU A 106 -11.67 -1.78 10.21
N ILE A 107 -11.76 -2.13 11.50
CA ILE A 107 -10.69 -1.91 12.49
C ILE A 107 -10.38 -3.17 13.32
N GLU A 108 -11.14 -4.23 13.15
CA GLU A 108 -10.98 -5.51 13.85
C GLU A 108 -10.52 -6.58 12.84
N GLY A 109 -9.71 -7.53 13.29
CA GLY A 109 -9.21 -8.63 12.46
C GLY A 109 -7.82 -9.10 12.91
N ASP A 110 -7.21 -9.96 12.09
CA ASP A 110 -5.82 -10.36 12.24
C ASP A 110 -4.89 -9.13 12.27
N VAL A 111 -3.84 -9.18 13.08
CA VAL A 111 -2.91 -8.06 13.28
C VAL A 111 -2.22 -7.63 11.97
N THR A 112 -2.06 -8.55 11.02
CA THR A 112 -1.52 -8.28 9.68
C THR A 112 -2.52 -7.47 8.85
N LEU A 113 -3.81 -7.84 8.85
CA LEU A 113 -4.86 -7.05 8.17
C LEU A 113 -4.93 -5.63 8.74
N GLN A 114 -4.95 -5.53 10.06
CA GLN A 114 -4.97 -4.26 10.79
C GLN A 114 -3.76 -3.39 10.42
N THR A 115 -2.57 -3.98 10.37
CA THR A 115 -1.33 -3.27 9.99
C THR A 115 -1.36 -2.79 8.54
N CYS A 116 -1.85 -3.61 7.60
CA CYS A 116 -2.05 -3.20 6.21
C CYS A 116 -2.98 -1.99 6.10
N TRP A 117 -4.15 -2.06 6.73
CA TRP A 117 -5.13 -0.97 6.68
C TRP A 117 -4.63 0.30 7.36
N ASP A 118 -3.92 0.17 8.49
CA ASP A 118 -3.27 1.32 9.14
C ASP A 118 -2.22 1.94 8.23
N ALA A 119 -1.40 1.14 7.55
CA ALA A 119 -0.35 1.62 6.67
C ALA A 119 -0.88 2.53 5.54
N ASP A 120 -2.02 2.17 4.94
CA ASP A 120 -2.71 2.99 3.93
C ASP A 120 -3.35 4.25 4.56
N ARG A 121 -4.11 4.07 5.66
CA ARG A 121 -4.79 5.19 6.34
C ARG A 121 -3.82 6.25 6.87
N LEU A 122 -2.61 5.86 7.25
CA LEU A 122 -1.55 6.78 7.67
C LEU A 122 -1.04 7.68 6.52
N ASP A 123 -1.28 7.32 5.25
CA ASP A 123 -0.92 8.14 4.08
C ASP A 123 -2.06 9.04 3.57
N LEU A 124 -3.20 9.11 4.27
CA LEU A 124 -4.36 9.94 3.87
C LEU A 124 -4.04 11.44 3.79
N GLY A 125 -3.01 11.91 4.50
CA GLY A 125 -2.53 13.29 4.43
C GLY A 125 -2.15 13.74 3.01
N ARG A 126 -1.82 12.80 2.11
CA ARG A 126 -1.47 13.06 0.71
C ARG A 126 -2.62 13.68 -0.09
N VAL A 127 -3.87 13.34 0.27
CA VAL A 127 -5.11 13.81 -0.36
C VAL A 127 -5.83 14.84 0.51
N GLY A 128 -5.12 15.46 1.45
CA GLY A 128 -5.67 16.51 2.31
C GLY A 128 -6.59 16.00 3.44
N ILE A 129 -6.63 14.69 3.67
CA ILE A 129 -7.43 14.10 4.75
C ILE A 129 -6.56 13.97 6.00
N ARG A 130 -7.01 14.55 7.12
CA ARG A 130 -6.35 14.39 8.41
C ARG A 130 -6.58 12.99 8.94
N ILE A 131 -5.52 12.33 9.39
CA ILE A 131 -5.60 11.00 10.01
C ILE A 131 -6.49 11.09 11.26
N ASN A 132 -7.50 10.21 11.34
CA ASN A 132 -8.36 10.06 12.52
C ASN A 132 -7.92 8.83 13.32
N PRO A 133 -7.33 8.99 14.52
CA PRO A 133 -6.88 7.85 15.34
C PRO A 133 -7.97 6.84 15.69
N ALA A 134 -9.24 7.26 15.75
CA ALA A 134 -10.38 6.36 15.99
C ALA A 134 -10.70 5.43 14.81
N LYS A 135 -10.11 5.70 13.63
CA LYS A 135 -10.21 4.86 12.43
C LYS A 135 -8.96 4.01 12.21
N LEU A 136 -7.97 4.09 13.10
CA LEU A 136 -6.81 3.20 13.09
C LEU A 136 -7.09 1.95 13.93
N CYS A 137 -6.40 0.87 13.62
CA CYS A 137 -6.61 -0.44 14.19
C CYS A 137 -5.69 -0.63 15.40
N THR A 138 -4.38 -0.56 15.17
CA THR A 138 -3.34 -0.94 16.14
C THR A 138 -2.98 0.17 17.11
N THR A 139 -2.53 -0.19 18.31
CA THR A 139 -1.98 0.78 19.29
C THR A 139 -0.75 1.50 18.73
N ALA A 140 0.07 0.78 17.95
CA ALA A 140 1.27 1.34 17.32
C ALA A 140 0.93 2.49 16.36
N ALA A 141 -0.04 2.28 15.46
CA ALA A 141 -0.48 3.31 14.51
C ALA A 141 -1.13 4.52 15.19
N LYS A 142 -1.75 4.33 16.36
CA LYS A 142 -2.37 5.39 17.17
C LYS A 142 -1.37 6.23 17.96
N SER A 143 -0.11 5.82 18.04
CA SER A 143 0.90 6.58 18.78
C SER A 143 1.13 7.96 18.15
N LYS A 144 1.33 8.97 19.00
CA LYS A 144 1.58 10.35 18.54
C LYS A 144 2.80 10.43 17.60
N GLU A 145 3.84 9.67 17.90
CA GLU A 145 5.05 9.62 17.09
C GLU A 145 4.76 9.14 15.65
N ILE A 146 4.05 8.02 15.49
CA ILE A 146 3.72 7.48 14.17
C ILE A 146 2.77 8.41 13.42
N LEU A 147 1.77 8.97 14.11
CA LEU A 147 0.83 9.92 13.52
C LEU A 147 1.54 11.15 12.96
N ASP A 148 2.41 11.79 13.75
CA ASP A 148 3.14 12.98 13.33
C ASP A 148 4.11 12.68 12.18
N TRP A 149 4.83 11.56 12.27
CA TRP A 149 5.77 11.12 11.25
C TRP A 149 5.08 10.82 9.91
N ALA A 150 3.98 10.05 9.93
CA ALA A 150 3.25 9.69 8.73
C ALA A 150 2.54 10.91 8.12
N GLN A 151 1.88 11.74 8.93
CA GLN A 151 1.20 12.95 8.47
C GLN A 151 2.16 13.90 7.77
N GLN A 152 3.37 14.11 8.34
CA GLN A 152 4.37 14.98 7.73
C GLN A 152 4.81 14.48 6.35
N ARG A 153 5.07 13.18 6.22
CA ARG A 153 5.51 12.56 4.95
C ARG A 153 4.40 12.58 3.89
N ALA A 154 3.18 12.25 4.30
CA ALA A 154 2.00 12.23 3.42
C ALA A 154 1.70 13.64 2.88
N THR A 155 1.62 14.66 3.75
CA THR A 155 1.31 16.04 3.34
C THR A 155 2.42 16.67 2.50
N LYS A 156 3.68 16.34 2.76
CA LYS A 156 4.82 16.78 1.91
C LYS A 156 4.97 15.95 0.64
N GLN A 157 4.15 14.90 0.45
CA GLN A 157 4.23 13.94 -0.65
C GLN A 157 5.66 13.45 -0.87
N VAL A 158 6.33 13.05 0.22
CA VAL A 158 7.69 12.50 0.16
C VAL A 158 7.71 11.31 -0.80
N VAL A 159 8.73 11.26 -1.65
CA VAL A 159 9.01 10.13 -2.55
C VAL A 159 10.03 9.23 -1.84
N PRO A 160 9.66 8.04 -1.38
CA PRO A 160 10.59 7.11 -0.73
C PRO A 160 11.69 6.63 -1.68
N ASP A 161 12.88 6.34 -1.13
CA ASP A 161 14.04 5.94 -1.93
C ASP A 161 13.82 4.63 -2.69
N ILE A 162 12.98 3.73 -2.16
CA ILE A 162 12.69 2.43 -2.78
C ILE A 162 12.07 2.53 -4.18
N VAL A 163 11.38 3.64 -4.48
CA VAL A 163 10.80 3.89 -5.82
C VAL A 163 11.52 5.00 -6.59
N LYS A 164 12.60 5.57 -6.03
CA LYS A 164 13.25 6.74 -6.61
C LYS A 164 13.85 6.46 -7.99
N SER A 165 14.47 5.30 -8.18
CA SER A 165 15.00 4.88 -9.49
C SER A 165 13.89 4.77 -10.55
N ILE A 166 12.77 4.13 -10.21
CA ILE A 166 11.59 4.02 -11.10
C ILE A 166 11.00 5.41 -11.39
N TRP A 167 10.91 6.25 -10.36
CA TRP A 167 10.39 7.61 -10.44
C TRP A 167 11.25 8.52 -11.36
N GLU A 168 12.57 8.31 -11.36
CA GLU A 168 13.52 9.01 -12.22
C GLU A 168 13.50 8.49 -13.65
N GLN A 169 13.39 7.16 -13.86
CA GLN A 169 13.26 6.56 -15.20
C GLN A 169 12.02 7.05 -15.95
N ASP A 170 10.91 7.26 -15.24
CA ASP A 170 9.69 7.85 -15.79
C ASP A 170 9.91 9.26 -16.38
N ARG A 171 10.78 10.08 -15.77
CA ARG A 171 11.10 11.44 -16.29
C ARG A 171 11.64 11.42 -17.71
N GLY A 172 12.25 10.31 -18.13
CA GLY A 172 12.82 10.15 -19.46
C GLY A 172 11.87 9.57 -20.51
N LEU A 173 10.70 9.04 -20.10
CA LEU A 173 9.91 8.16 -20.96
C LEU A 173 8.53 8.69 -21.37
N ASN A 174 8.09 9.87 -20.91
CA ASN A 174 6.71 10.38 -21.14
C ASN A 174 5.66 9.26 -20.91
N ARG A 175 5.91 8.38 -19.94
CA ARG A 175 4.93 7.40 -19.49
C ARG A 175 3.96 8.15 -18.55
N LYS A 176 2.69 7.74 -18.61
CA LYS A 176 1.52 8.50 -18.13
C LYS A 176 1.67 9.06 -16.72
#